data_AF-A0A7W6D3D6-F1
#
_entry.id   AF-A0A7W6D3D6-F1
#
_cell.length_a   1.000
_cell.length_b   1.000
_cell.length_c   1.000
_cell.angle_alpha   90.00
_cell.angle_beta   90.00
_cell.angle_gamma   90.00
#
_symmetry.space_group_name_H-M   'P 1'
#
loop_
_entity.id
_entity.type
_entity.pdbx_description
1 polymer ?
#
loop_
_entity_poly.entity_id
_entity_poly.type
_entity_poly.pdbx_seq_one_letter_code
_entity_poly.pdbx_strand_id
1 'polypeptide(L)' 'MALRSISIDELDGFQIDDHGQLYWREKTVILEKRLKLETYQILLATLATAGAVASGLHPFGVSLGWW' A
#
# COMPACT_ATOMS: atom_id res chain seq x y z
N MET A 1 21.04 7.62 5.06
CA MET A 1 21.32 7.36 3.63
C MET A 1 21.41 8.72 2.94
N ALA A 2 22.57 9.06 2.38
CA ALA A 2 22.74 10.33 1.66
C ALA A 2 22.09 10.22 0.28
N LEU A 3 21.20 11.17 -0.07
CA LEU A 3 20.67 11.30 -1.42
C LEU A 3 21.83 11.66 -2.36
N ARG A 4 22.18 10.76 -3.28
CA ARG A 4 23.05 11.09 -4.41
C ARG A 4 22.19 11.68 -5.52
N SER A 5 22.48 12.91 -5.93
CA SER A 5 21.90 13.49 -7.14
C SER A 5 22.50 12.78 -8.36
N ILE A 6 21.63 12.27 -9.24
CA ILE A 6 22.01 11.66 -10.51
C ILE A 6 22.61 12.76 -11.41
N SER A 7 23.80 12.53 -11.97
CA SER A 7 24.45 13.47 -12.90
C SER A 7 23.92 13.29 -14.33
N ILE A 8 24.10 14.32 -15.18
CA ILE A 8 23.65 14.32 -16.59
C ILE A 8 24.23 13.14 -17.39
N ASP A 9 25.48 12.75 -17.14
CA ASP A 9 26.11 11.59 -17.79
C ASP A 9 25.53 10.24 -17.34
N GLU A 10 24.91 10.18 -16.15
CA GLU A 10 24.26 8.97 -15.65
C GLU A 10 22.83 8.79 -16.20
N LEU A 11 22.27 9.80 -16.88
CA LEU A 11 20.97 9.72 -17.54
C LEU A 11 20.98 8.87 -18.81
N ASP A 12 22.14 8.69 -19.45
CA ASP A 12 22.26 7.88 -20.67
C ASP A 12 22.01 6.37 -20.42
N GLY A 13 22.06 5.96 -19.14
CA GLY A 13 21.76 4.60 -18.70
C GLY A 13 20.28 4.33 -18.43
N PHE A 14 19.38 5.28 -18.68
CA PHE A 14 17.94 5.08 -18.54
C PHE A 14 17.39 4.39 -19.78
N GLN A 15 16.86 3.18 -19.59
CA GLN A 15 16.15 2.44 -20.61
C GLN A 15 14.68 2.36 -20.22
N ILE A 16 13.80 2.65 -21.18
CA ILE A 16 12.36 2.48 -21.03
C ILE A 16 12.01 1.16 -21.68
N ASP A 17 11.41 0.26 -20.92
CA ASP A 17 10.86 -0.99 -21.43
C ASP A 17 9.50 -0.76 -22.13
N ASP A 18 9.06 -1.69 -22.98
CA ASP A 18 7.79 -1.63 -23.72
C ASP A 18 6.56 -1.51 -22.80
N HIS A 19 6.72 -1.86 -21.53
CA HIS A 19 5.71 -1.72 -20.48
C HIS A 19 5.75 -0.36 -19.74
N GLY A 20 6.55 0.60 -20.21
CA GLY A 20 6.65 1.95 -19.65
C GLY A 20 7.40 2.03 -18.31
N GLN A 21 8.17 0.99 -17.96
CA GLN A 21 8.98 0.96 -16.74
C GLN A 21 10.38 1.51 -17.01
N LEU A 22 10.84 2.40 -16.14
CA LEU A 22 12.17 2.99 -16.23
C LEU A 22 13.20 2.08 -15.54
N TYR A 23 14.19 1.62 -16.28
CA TYR A 23 15.31 0.85 -15.77
C TYR A 23 16.57 1.71 -15.79
N TRP A 24 17.37 1.63 -14.74
CA TRP A 24 18.68 2.26 -14.64
C TRP A 24 19.72 1.18 -14.40
N ARG A 25 20.62 0.97 -15.37
CA ARG A 25 21.67 -0.07 -15.31
C ARG A 25 21.12 -1.43 -14.86
N GLU A 26 20.11 -1.92 -15.56
CA GLU A 26 19.44 -3.22 -15.31
C GLU A 26 18.69 -3.31 -13.96
N LYS A 27 18.59 -2.22 -13.19
CA LYS A 27 17.80 -2.15 -11.96
C LYS A 27 16.54 -1.34 -12.21
N THR A 28 15.39 -1.90 -11.86
CA THR A 28 14.09 -1.21 -11.95
C THR A 28 14.12 0.04 -11.06
N VAL A 29 13.98 1.21 -11.68
CA VAL A 29 13.85 2.47 -10.95
C VAL A 29 12.39 2.64 -10.61
N ILE A 30 12.07 2.42 -9.33
CA ILE A 30 10.74 2.69 -8.80
C ILE A 30 10.61 4.21 -8.65
N LEU A 31 10.16 4.90 -9.70
CA LEU A 31 9.92 6.36 -9.69
C LEU A 31 8.82 6.74 -8.71
N GLU A 32 7.80 5.91 -8.60
CA GLU A 32 6.73 6.10 -7.65
C GLU A 32 6.77 4.98 -6.63
N LYS A 33 7.37 5.26 -5.47
CA LYS A 33 6.93 4.59 -4.25
C LYS A 33 5.52 5.12 -3.96
N ARG A 34 4.52 4.67 -4.72
CA ARG A 34 3.12 4.77 -4.30
C ARG A 34 3.07 4.06 -2.97
N LEU A 35 3.09 4.84 -1.89
CA LEU A 35 2.65 4.41 -0.57
C LEU A 35 1.17 4.10 -0.74
N LYS A 36 0.86 2.96 -1.36
CA LYS A 36 -0.45 2.38 -1.33
C LYS A 36 -0.71 2.17 0.15
N LEU A 37 -1.56 3.01 0.72
CA LEU A 37 -2.14 2.82 2.06
C LEU A 37 -3.04 1.58 2.11
N GLU A 38 -2.89 0.65 1.17
CA GLU A 38 -3.66 -0.57 1.02
C GLU A 38 -3.64 -1.37 2.33
N THR A 39 -2.49 -1.53 2.98
CA THR A 39 -2.40 -2.17 4.30
C THR A 39 -3.21 -1.43 5.37
N TYR A 40 -3.14 -0.10 5.38
CA TYR A 40 -3.91 0.73 6.32
C TYR A 40 -5.41 0.66 6.06
N GLN A 41 -5.80 0.68 4.78
CA GLN A 41 -7.18 0.60 4.33
C GLN A 41 -7.78 -0.78 4.64
N ILE A 42 -7.00 -1.85 4.44
CA ILE A 42 -7.38 -3.22 4.81
C ILE A 42 -7.56 -3.32 6.32
N LEU A 43 -6.63 -2.79 7.12
CA LEU A 43 -6.75 -2.78 8.58
C LEU A 43 -8.00 -2.00 9.03
N LEU A 44 -8.23 -0.81 8.47
CA LEU A 44 -9.38 0.01 8.81
C LEU A 44 -10.69 -0.68 8.43
N ALA A 45 -10.76 -1.28 7.25
CA ALA A 45 -11.92 -2.03 6.78
C ALA A 45 -12.18 -3.26 7.66
N THR A 46 -11.13 -3.94 8.11
CA THR A 46 -11.24 -5.11 9.00
C THR A 46 -11.81 -4.70 10.36
N LEU A 47 -11.30 -3.62 10.95
CA LEU A 47 -11.81 -3.10 12.23
C LEU A 47 -13.25 -2.60 12.10
N ALA A 48 -13.58 -1.87 11.04
CA ALA A 48 -14.93 -1.40 10.79
C ALA A 48 -15.92 -2.57 10.61
N THR A 49 -15.52 -3.61 9.86
CA THR A 49 -16.34 -4.79 9.65
C THR A 49 -16.55 -5.56 10.95
N ALA A 50 -15.49 -5.80 11.73
CA ALA A 50 -15.58 -6.47 13.02
C ALA A 50 -16.47 -5.68 14.00
N GLY A 51 -16.32 -4.35 14.05
CA GLY A 51 -17.15 -3.49 14.89
C GLY A 51 -18.62 -3.47 14.47
N ALA A 52 -18.92 -3.45 13.17
CA ALA A 52 -20.27 -3.51 12.65
C ALA A 52 -20.95 -4.86 12.91
N VAL A 53 -20.21 -5.97 12.78
CA VAL A 53 -20.72 -7.30 13.12
C VAL A 53 -20.96 -7.42 14.62
N ALA A 54 -20.02 -6.95 15.45
CA ALA A 54 -20.16 -6.97 16.90
C ALA A 54 -21.34 -6.11 17.37
N SER A 55 -21.53 -4.91 16.83
CA SER A 55 -22.67 -4.05 17.17
C SER A 55 -23.99 -4.62 16.68
N GLY A 56 -24.00 -5.30 15.53
CA GLY A 56 -25.17 -6.01 15.02
C GLY A 56 -25.55 -7.23 15.87
N LEU A 57 -24.57 -7.97 16.39
CA LEU A 57 -24.79 -9.16 17.23
C LEU A 57 -25.05 -8.82 18.70
N HIS A 58 -24.55 -7.68 19.19
CA HIS A 58 -24.73 -7.22 20.57
C HIS A 58 -26.20 -7.21 21.06
N PRO A 59 -27.18 -6.62 20.34
CA PRO A 59 -28.58 -6.63 20.78
C PRO A 59 -29.16 -8.04 20.86
N PHE A 60 -28.76 -8.95 19.96
CA PHE A 60 -29.20 -10.35 20.00
C PHE A 60 -28.59 -11.09 21.20
N GLY A 61 -27.29 -10.92 21.44
CA GLY A 61 -26.60 -11.51 22.59
C GLY A 61 -27.22 -11.09 23.93
N VAL A 62 -27.54 -9.79 24.08
CA VAL A 62 -28.23 -9.26 25.27
C VAL A 62 -29.66 -9.81 25.36
N SER A 63 -30.39 -9.85 24.24
CA SER A 63 -31.78 -10.36 24.23
C SER A 63 -31.90 -11.86 24.50
N LEU A 64 -30.86 -12.64 24.19
CA LEU A 64 -30.80 -14.09 24.38
C LEU A 64 -30.15 -14.49 25.71
N GLY A 65 -29.69 -13.52 26.52
CA GLY A 65 -29.08 -13.76 27.83
C GLY A 65 -27.70 -14.42 27.79
N TRP A 66 -26.99 -14.31 26.66
CA TRP A 66 -25.61 -14.82 26.53
C TRP A 66 -24.56 -13.90 27.18
N TRP A 67 -24.90 -12.64 27.43
CA TRP A 67 -24.07 -11.62 28.09
C TRP A 67 -24.94 -10.76 29.00
#